data_AF-A0A7S1P997-F1
#
_entry.id   AF-A0A7S1P997-F1
#
_cell.length_a   1.000
_cell.length_b   1.000
_cell.length_c   1.000
_cell.angle_alpha   90.00
_cell.angle_beta   90.00
_cell.angle_gamma   90.00
#
_symmetry.space_group_name_H-M   'P 1'
#
loop_
_entity.id
_entity.type
_entity.pdbx_description
1 polymer ?
#
loop_
_entity_poly.entity_id
_entity_poly.type
_entity_poly.pdbx_seq_one_letter_code
_entity_poly.pdbx_strand_id
1 'polypeptide(L)'
;KLDSTLHSIHRLRADSAAFQNSPWAASGKSLMVHFKNETHVMIDAVAAESGEELLRELEEMGLVEGSQFSHFVSGFLPIEAIEKLSEMPSLQYVGPAAVT
;
A
#
# COMPACT_ATOMS: atom_id res chain seq x y z
N LYS A 1 28.27 -11.81 33.91
CA LYS A 1 26.94 -11.80 33.25
C LYS A 1 26.55 -10.42 32.68
N LEU A 2 27.48 -9.46 32.53
CA LEU A 2 27.21 -8.13 31.93
C LEU A 2 27.62 -8.01 30.45
N ASP A 3 28.54 -8.85 29.96
CA ASP A 3 29.05 -8.77 28.58
C ASP A 3 28.04 -9.13 27.48
N SER A 4 27.09 -10.02 27.80
CA SER A 4 26.12 -10.50 26.79
C SER A 4 25.06 -9.44 26.45
N THR A 5 24.77 -8.51 27.36
CA THR A 5 23.77 -7.44 27.16
C THR A 5 24.33 -6.31 26.30
N LEU A 6 25.64 -6.05 26.40
CA LEU A 6 26.33 -5.04 25.57
C LEU A 6 26.43 -5.45 24.09
N HIS A 7 26.60 -6.74 23.82
CA HIS A 7 26.62 -7.26 22.45
C HIS A 7 25.26 -7.15 21.75
N SER A 8 24.15 -7.18 22.49
CA SER A 8 22.79 -7.06 21.94
C SER A 8 22.47 -5.64 21.48
N ILE A 9 22.99 -4.61 22.16
CA ILE A 9 22.71 -3.20 21.87
C ILE A 9 23.35 -2.77 20.55
N HIS A 10 24.52 -3.33 20.21
CA HIS A 10 25.20 -3.02 18.96
C HIS A 10 24.45 -3.56 17.72
N ARG A 11 23.73 -4.67 17.87
CA ARG A 11 22.94 -5.29 16.80
C ARG A 11 21.67 -4.48 16.50
N LEU A 12 20.99 -3.99 17.53
CA LEU A 12 19.81 -3.12 17.39
C LEU A 12 20.12 -1.79 16.66
N ARG A 13 21.35 -1.28 16.79
CA ARG A 13 21.79 -0.05 16.10
C ARG A 13 22.16 -0.28 14.62
N ALA A 14 22.53 -1.50 14.25
CA ALA A 14 22.83 -1.87 12.87
C ALA A 14 21.54 -2.05 12.05
N ASP A 15 20.51 -2.66 12.65
CA ASP A 15 19.22 -2.87 11.98
C ASP A 15 18.46 -1.55 11.71
N SER A 16 18.68 -0.54 12.55
CA SER A 16 18.09 0.80 12.37
C SER A 16 18.72 1.58 11.21
N ALA A 17 19.99 1.32 10.86
CA ALA A 17 20.63 1.93 9.69
C ALA A 17 20.16 1.31 8.36
N ALA A 18 19.77 0.03 8.36
CA ALA A 18 19.18 -0.63 7.20
C ALA A 18 17.74 -0.14 6.91
N PHE A 19 17.01 0.23 7.96
CA PHE A 19 15.69 0.85 7.84
C PHE A 19 15.73 2.26 7.25
N GLN A 20 16.82 3.02 7.51
CA GLN A 20 16.97 4.39 6.98
C GLN A 20 17.30 4.44 5.49
N ASN A 21 17.88 3.38 4.91
CA ASN A 21 18.24 3.30 3.49
C ASN A 21 17.26 2.45 2.66
N SER A 22 16.11 2.16 3.24
CA SER A 22 15.05 1.45 2.55
C SER A 22 14.26 2.42 1.65
N PRO A 23 13.90 2.05 0.41
CA PRO A 23 13.02 2.88 -0.43
C PRO A 23 11.61 3.08 0.17
N TRP A 24 11.28 2.34 1.23
CA TRP A 24 10.08 2.48 2.05
C TRP A 24 10.34 3.21 3.39
N ALA A 25 11.54 3.76 3.61
CA ALA A 25 11.80 4.72 4.68
C ALA A 25 10.96 5.97 4.41
N ALA A 26 9.73 5.92 4.91
CA ALA A 26 8.71 6.94 4.74
C ALA A 26 9.33 8.32 4.99
N SER A 27 9.44 9.09 3.91
CA SER A 27 9.85 10.48 3.93
C SER A 27 8.80 11.30 4.68
N GLY A 28 8.74 11.21 6.02
CA GLY A 28 7.94 12.08 6.92
C GLY A 28 6.43 12.15 6.69
N LYS A 29 5.90 11.60 5.60
CA LYS A 29 4.48 11.48 5.29
C LYS A 29 3.99 10.23 6.00
N SER A 30 3.30 10.44 7.11
CA SER A 30 2.47 9.41 7.74
C SER A 30 1.60 8.77 6.65
N LEU A 31 1.86 7.50 6.34
CA LEU A 31 1.01 6.70 5.48
C LEU A 31 -0.22 6.31 6.31
N MET A 32 -1.18 7.23 6.42
CA MET A 32 -2.45 6.92 7.04
C MET A 32 -3.25 6.05 6.09
N VAL A 33 -3.51 4.80 6.50
CA VAL A 33 -4.42 3.91 5.80
C VAL A 33 -5.83 4.23 6.26
N HIS A 34 -6.71 4.57 5.33
CA HIS A 34 -8.10 4.87 5.62
C HIS A 34 -8.94 3.59 5.50
N PHE A 35 -9.69 3.27 6.54
CA PHE A 35 -10.57 2.11 6.58
C PHE A 35 -12.02 2.57 6.48
N LYS A 36 -12.82 1.90 5.64
CA LYS A 36 -14.29 2.05 5.67
C LYS A 36 -14.91 1.19 6.77
N ASN A 37 -14.34 0.00 6.98
CA ASN A 37 -14.69 -0.98 7.99
C ASN A 37 -13.46 -1.89 8.24
N GLU A 38 -13.64 -2.98 8.99
CA GLU A 38 -12.54 -3.90 9.32
C GLU A 38 -11.93 -4.64 8.11
N THR A 39 -12.64 -4.67 6.96
CA THR A 39 -12.25 -5.48 5.81
C THR A 39 -11.86 -4.66 4.58
N HIS A 40 -12.13 -3.35 4.55
CA HIS A 40 -11.89 -2.51 3.37
C HIS A 40 -10.96 -1.33 3.67
N VAL A 41 -10.00 -1.14 2.77
CA VAL A 41 -9.02 -0.04 2.82
C VAL A 41 -9.13 0.84 1.60
N MET A 42 -8.93 2.14 1.78
CA MET A 42 -8.93 3.09 0.67
C MET A 42 -7.61 3.02 -0.09
N ILE A 43 -7.69 2.81 -1.39
CA ILE A 43 -6.54 2.75 -2.29
C ILE A 43 -6.61 3.85 -3.35
N ASP A 44 -5.43 4.26 -3.81
CA ASP A 44 -5.24 4.94 -5.09
C ASP A 44 -4.47 3.98 -6.00
N ALA A 45 -4.98 3.79 -7.21
CA ALA A 45 -4.44 2.92 -8.24
C ALA A 45 -4.27 3.66 -9.56
N VAL A 46 -3.30 3.22 -10.35
CA VAL A 46 -3.00 3.75 -11.69
C VAL A 46 -3.12 2.61 -12.69
N ALA A 47 -3.92 2.82 -13.72
CA ALA A 47 -4.08 1.89 -14.82
C ALA A 47 -2.89 1.92 -15.78
N ALA A 48 -2.50 0.76 -16.28
CA ALA A 48 -1.49 0.63 -17.33
C ALA A 48 -1.97 1.25 -18.65
N GLU A 49 -3.24 1.06 -19.00
CA GLU A 49 -3.81 1.54 -20.27
C GLU A 49 -5.15 2.26 -20.11
N SER A 50 -6.12 1.68 -19.41
CA SER A 50 -7.47 2.25 -19.28
C SER A 50 -7.93 2.28 -17.83
N GLY A 51 -8.23 3.47 -17.31
CA GLY A 51 -8.84 3.61 -15.98
C GLY A 51 -10.20 2.92 -15.88
N GLU A 52 -10.96 2.87 -16.98
CA GLU A 52 -12.32 2.32 -16.99
C GLU A 52 -12.28 0.80 -16.90
N GLU A 53 -11.33 0.19 -17.61
CA GLU A 53 -11.06 -1.24 -17.52
C GLU A 53 -10.57 -1.61 -16.11
N LEU A 54 -9.62 -0.84 -15.57
CA LEU A 54 -9.10 -1.07 -14.22
C LEU A 54 -10.20 -0.93 -13.16
N LEU A 55 -11.05 0.12 -13.25
CA LEU A 55 -12.15 0.32 -12.30
C LEU A 55 -13.10 -0.89 -12.32
N ARG A 56 -13.50 -1.35 -13.51
CA ARG A 56 -14.36 -2.52 -13.64
C ARG A 56 -13.75 -3.78 -13.01
N GLU A 57 -12.47 -4.05 -13.28
CA GLU A 57 -11.78 -5.22 -12.71
C GLU A 57 -11.66 -5.12 -11.18
N LEU A 58 -11.36 -3.94 -10.64
CA LEU A 58 -11.32 -3.73 -9.20
C LEU A 58 -12.71 -3.87 -8.57
N GLU A 59 -13.77 -3.40 -9.22
CA GLU A 59 -15.16 -3.61 -8.78
C GLU A 59 -15.54 -5.11 -8.78
N GLU A 60 -15.10 -5.88 -9.77
CA GLU A 60 -15.25 -7.34 -9.80
C GLU A 60 -14.48 -8.03 -8.65
N MET A 61 -13.38 -7.42 -8.19
CA MET A 61 -12.63 -7.82 -7.00
C MET A 61 -13.22 -7.32 -5.68
N GLY A 62 -14.36 -6.62 -5.72
CA GLY A 62 -15.08 -6.14 -4.55
C GLY A 62 -14.76 -4.71 -4.13
N LEU A 63 -14.08 -3.93 -4.98
CA LEU A 63 -13.95 -2.48 -4.76
C LEU A 63 -15.33 -1.84 -4.64
N VAL A 64 -15.52 -1.02 -3.61
CA VAL A 64 -16.75 -0.26 -3.40
C VAL A 64 -16.45 1.24 -3.38
N GLU A 65 -17.44 2.04 -3.78
CA GLU A 65 -17.30 3.50 -3.93
C GLU A 65 -16.12 3.85 -4.84
N GLY A 66 -15.93 3.05 -5.90
CA GLY A 66 -14.94 3.29 -6.92
C GLY A 66 -15.22 4.58 -7.68
N SER A 67 -14.17 5.34 -7.94
CA SER A 67 -14.19 6.51 -8.79
C SER A 67 -12.98 6.48 -9.71
N GLN A 68 -13.16 6.96 -10.93
CA GLN A 68 -12.07 7.10 -11.87
C GLN A 68 -11.88 8.54 -12.34
N PHE A 69 -10.62 8.85 -12.64
CA PHE A 69 -10.25 10.03 -13.39
C PHE A 69 -9.06 9.72 -14.31
N SER A 70 -9.30 9.68 -15.62
CA SER A 70 -8.28 9.27 -16.61
C SER A 70 -7.72 7.88 -16.27
N HIS A 71 -6.45 7.74 -15.94
CA HIS A 71 -5.83 6.47 -15.54
C HIS A 71 -5.84 6.23 -14.02
N PHE A 72 -6.36 7.18 -13.23
CA PHE A 72 -6.41 7.03 -11.78
C PHE A 72 -7.73 6.42 -11.35
N VAL A 73 -7.66 5.45 -10.45
CA VAL A 73 -8.81 4.81 -9.82
C VAL A 73 -8.64 4.86 -8.30
N SER A 74 -9.67 5.30 -7.59
CA SER A 74 -9.69 5.34 -6.14
C SER A 74 -10.94 4.67 -5.62
N GLY A 75 -10.85 4.03 -4.45
CA GLY A 75 -12.01 3.39 -3.82
C GLY A 75 -11.61 2.55 -2.63
N PHE A 76 -12.59 1.87 -2.03
CA PHE A 76 -12.37 0.98 -0.89
C PHE A 76 -12.28 -0.46 -1.35
N LEU A 77 -11.09 -1.06 -1.26
CA LEU A 77 -10.81 -2.43 -1.69
C LEU A 77 -10.81 -3.38 -0.48
N PRO A 78 -11.38 -4.60 -0.61
CA PRO A 78 -11.22 -5.65 0.37
C PRO A 78 -9.74 -5.98 0.60
N ILE A 79 -9.31 -6.10 1.86
CA ILE A 79 -7.93 -6.42 2.22
C ILE A 79 -7.50 -7.77 1.63
N GLU A 80 -8.40 -8.75 1.61
CA GLU A 80 -8.20 -10.08 1.01
C GLU A 80 -7.96 -10.05 -0.51
N ALA A 81 -8.37 -8.97 -1.20
CA ALA A 81 -8.15 -8.82 -2.63
C ALA A 81 -6.73 -8.32 -2.97
N ILE A 82 -5.99 -7.79 -1.98
CA ILE A 82 -4.66 -7.18 -2.18
C ILE A 82 -3.66 -8.17 -2.79
N GLU A 83 -3.69 -9.44 -2.38
CA GLU A 83 -2.77 -10.47 -2.89
C GLU A 83 -2.88 -10.65 -4.42
N LYS A 84 -4.10 -10.49 -4.96
CA LYS A 84 -4.40 -10.67 -6.38
C LYS A 84 -4.04 -9.46 -7.25
N LEU A 85 -3.83 -8.29 -6.65
CA LEU A 85 -3.50 -7.07 -7.40
C LEU A 85 -2.18 -7.21 -8.18
N SER A 86 -1.23 -8.00 -7.66
CA SER A 86 0.05 -8.24 -8.32
C SER A 86 -0.05 -9.01 -9.64
N GLU A 87 -1.20 -9.66 -9.88
CA GLU A 87 -1.46 -10.46 -11.08
C GLU A 87 -2.21 -9.68 -12.16
N MET A 88 -2.65 -8.44 -11.88
CA MET A 88 -3.46 -7.64 -12.79
C MET A 88 -2.60 -6.93 -13.84
N PRO A 89 -2.70 -7.27 -15.14
CA PRO A 89 -1.94 -6.59 -16.18
C PRO A 89 -2.43 -5.16 -16.43
N SER A 90 -3.69 -4.88 -16.11
CA SER A 90 -4.31 -3.55 -16.20
C SER A 90 -3.79 -2.57 -15.13
N LEU A 91 -3.11 -3.06 -14.10
CA LEU A 91 -2.67 -2.29 -12.94
C LEU A 91 -1.17 -1.94 -13.07
N GLN A 92 -0.87 -0.65 -13.17
CA GLN A 92 0.51 -0.14 -13.19
C GLN A 92 1.05 0.11 -11.78
N TYR A 93 0.19 0.62 -10.89
CA TYR A 93 0.56 0.98 -9.52
C TYR A 93 -0.65 0.94 -8.61
N VAL A 94 -0.46 0.57 -7.34
CA VAL A 94 -1.46 0.70 -6.28
C VAL A 94 -0.79 1.05 -4.96
N GLY A 95 -1.45 1.87 -4.15
CA GLY A 95 -1.03 2.16 -2.79
C GLY A 95 -2.16 2.68 -1.92
N PRO A 96 -1.91 2.91 -0.62
CA PRO A 96 -2.86 3.56 0.26
C PRO A 96 -3.23 4.94 -0.29
N ALA A 97 -4.52 5.28 -0.25
CA ALA A 97 -4.98 6.57 -0.75
C ALA A 97 -4.38 7.72 0.06
N ALA A 98 -3.83 8.72 -0.63
CA ALA A 98 -3.29 9.91 0.00
C ALA A 98 -4.43 10.92 0.27
N VAL A 99 -5.28 10.62 1.26
CA VAL A 99 -6.32 11.57 1.66
C VAL A 99 -5.62 12.77 2.32
N THR A 100 -5.74 13.94 1.70
CA THR A 100 -5.16 15.20 2.18
C THR A 100 -6.19 16.03 2.92
#